data_AF-A0A1M3EWQ7-F1
#
_entry.id   AF-A0A1M3EWQ7-F1
#
_cell.length_a   1.000
_cell.length_b   1.000
_cell.length_c   1.000
_cell.angle_alpha   90.00
_cell.angle_beta   90.00
_cell.angle_gamma   90.00
#
_symmetry.space_group_name_H-M   'P 1'
#
loop_
_entity.id
_entity.type
_entity.pdbx_description
1 polymer ?
#
loop_
_entity_poly.entity_id
_entity_poly.type
_entity_poly.pdbx_seq_one_letter_code
_entity_poly.pdbx_strand_id
1 'polypeptide(L)'
;MITLPAALNGRMPADQLVVVDTGPNGPQRLHVSVAPIWAAMLASGMPAGHLRSGYRDLAQQAAEVAAAAAGQTPTALPPGQSKHGLGLAADIDEPARSWAHAHATSWVLLFPLPIEPWHCELDQARIYPTSAPTPPAPLKELIMAGAQISDLVALIRRSDGAVVAVNKITGKVKTVTFDAWQTIENAGLKSLLLVDDGNGNDLANMDPGPFNALVDLLS
;
A
#
# COMPACT_ATOMS: atom_id res chain seq x y z
N MET A 1 9.72 7.04 26.77
CA MET A 1 8.74 5.96 26.56
C MET A 1 7.76 6.45 25.51
N ILE A 2 7.74 5.82 24.34
CA ILE A 2 6.72 6.10 23.31
C ILE A 2 5.51 5.25 23.68
N THR A 3 4.42 5.90 24.09
CA THR A 3 3.13 5.25 24.31
C THR A 3 2.60 4.82 22.94
N LEU A 4 2.62 3.51 22.64
CA LEU A 4 1.96 2.99 21.44
C LEU A 4 0.45 3.27 21.56
N PRO A 5 -0.22 3.81 20.52
CA PRO A 5 -1.65 4.11 20.58
C PRO A 5 -2.46 2.83 20.83
N ALA A 6 -3.64 2.99 21.42
CA ALA A 6 -4.60 1.93 21.72
C ALA A 6 -4.78 0.94 20.55
N ALA A 7 -4.58 -0.35 20.83
CA ALA A 7 -4.79 -1.55 20.00
C ALA A 7 -5.05 -1.32 18.50
N LEU A 8 -4.05 -1.60 17.65
CA LEU A 8 -4.05 -1.36 16.21
C LEU A 8 -5.00 -2.25 15.40
N ASN A 9 -5.21 -3.51 15.81
CA ASN A 9 -6.14 -4.43 15.14
C ASN A 9 -7.58 -3.93 15.22
N GLY A 10 -8.34 -4.06 14.13
CA GLY A 10 -9.78 -3.81 14.13
C GLY A 10 -10.20 -2.35 14.00
N ARG A 11 -9.26 -1.41 13.90
CA ARG A 11 -9.55 0.04 13.87
C ARG A 11 -9.40 0.70 12.52
N MET A 12 -8.95 -0.04 11.51
CA MET A 12 -8.83 0.50 10.16
C MET A 12 -10.23 0.78 9.58
N PRO A 13 -10.52 2.03 9.18
CA PRO A 13 -11.74 2.35 8.45
C PRO A 13 -11.87 1.46 7.20
N ALA A 14 -13.09 1.02 6.90
CA ALA A 14 -13.35 0.13 5.77
C ALA A 14 -12.95 0.77 4.41
N ASP A 15 -12.99 2.10 4.30
CA ASP A 15 -12.55 2.86 3.13
C ASP A 15 -11.02 3.00 3.01
N GLN A 16 -10.26 2.61 4.03
CA GLN A 16 -8.80 2.50 3.99
C GLN A 16 -8.32 1.08 3.66
N LEU A 17 -9.25 0.16 3.38
CA LEU A 17 -8.97 -1.23 3.05
C LEU A 17 -9.52 -1.57 1.66
N VAL A 18 -8.68 -2.21 0.85
CA VAL A 18 -9.03 -2.66 -0.50
C VAL A 18 -9.01 -4.19 -0.52
N VAL A 19 -10.06 -4.80 -1.09
CA VAL A 19 -10.05 -6.24 -1.36
C VAL A 19 -9.06 -6.51 -2.49
N VAL A 20 -8.05 -7.32 -2.23
CA VAL A 20 -6.95 -7.61 -3.16
C VAL A 20 -6.90 -9.07 -3.62
N ASP A 21 -7.61 -9.95 -2.93
CA ASP A 21 -7.74 -11.37 -3.26
C ASP A 21 -9.08 -11.88 -2.74
N THR A 22 -9.75 -12.73 -3.52
CA THR A 22 -11.03 -13.39 -3.19
C THR A 22 -10.94 -14.90 -3.25
N GLY A 23 -9.72 -15.43 -3.07
CA GLY A 23 -9.39 -16.84 -3.09
C GLY A 23 -10.07 -17.72 -2.02
N PRO A 24 -9.56 -18.94 -1.79
CA PRO A 24 -10.19 -19.95 -0.94
C PRO A 24 -10.29 -19.53 0.54
N ASN A 25 -9.49 -18.53 0.96
CA ASN A 25 -9.52 -17.98 2.32
C ASN A 25 -10.56 -16.84 2.46
N GLY A 26 -11.39 -16.61 1.43
CA GLY A 26 -12.34 -15.51 1.37
C GLY A 26 -11.68 -14.16 1.02
N PRO A 27 -12.45 -13.06 1.04
CA PRO A 27 -11.94 -11.75 0.67
C PRO A 27 -10.83 -11.27 1.62
N GLN A 28 -9.62 -11.18 1.10
CA GLN A 28 -8.47 -10.61 1.78
C GLN A 28 -8.34 -9.14 1.45
N ARG A 29 -8.10 -8.34 2.48
CA ARG A 29 -7.97 -6.89 2.36
C ARG A 29 -6.58 -6.44 2.73
N LEU A 30 -6.07 -5.42 2.05
CA LEU A 30 -4.84 -4.71 2.42
C LEU A 30 -5.12 -3.22 2.52
N HIS A 31 -4.24 -2.49 3.21
CA HIS A 31 -4.31 -1.04 3.27
C HIS A 31 -4.23 -0.43 1.86
N VAL A 32 -4.86 0.72 1.63
CA VAL A 32 -4.80 1.45 0.36
C VAL A 32 -3.37 1.75 -0.12
N SER A 33 -2.38 1.81 0.78
CA SER A 33 -0.96 1.97 0.42
C SER A 33 -0.27 0.67 -0.02
N VAL A 34 -0.80 -0.50 0.35
CA VAL A 34 -0.20 -1.82 0.03
C VAL A 34 -0.94 -2.50 -1.12
N ALA A 35 -2.26 -2.28 -1.23
CA ALA A 35 -3.06 -2.91 -2.26
C ALA A 35 -2.55 -2.67 -3.71
N PRO A 36 -2.10 -1.46 -4.10
CA PRO A 36 -1.52 -1.24 -5.41
C PRO A 36 -0.23 -2.03 -5.62
N ILE A 37 0.59 -2.20 -4.56
CA ILE A 37 1.83 -2.98 -4.62
C ILE A 37 1.51 -4.43 -4.95
N TRP A 38 0.53 -5.01 -4.26
CA TRP A 38 0.06 -6.37 -4.52
C TRP A 38 -0.41 -6.55 -5.97
N ALA A 39 -1.25 -5.63 -6.46
CA ALA A 39 -1.73 -5.64 -7.85
C ALA A 39 -0.57 -5.55 -8.86
N ALA A 40 0.44 -4.73 -8.58
CA ALA A 40 1.59 -4.57 -9.45
C ALA A 40 2.52 -5.80 -9.45
N MET A 41 2.66 -6.50 -8.32
CA MET A 41 3.36 -7.80 -8.25
C MET A 41 2.65 -8.84 -9.12
N LEU A 42 1.32 -8.95 -9.03
CA LEU A 42 0.52 -9.82 -9.91
C LEU A 42 0.72 -9.47 -11.38
N ALA A 43 0.63 -8.19 -11.75
CA ALA A 43 0.85 -7.73 -13.12
C ALA A 43 2.28 -8.01 -13.63
N SER A 44 3.25 -8.13 -12.73
CA SER A 44 4.66 -8.41 -13.05
C SER A 44 4.99 -9.90 -13.10
N GLY A 45 3.97 -10.75 -13.10
CA GLY A 45 4.14 -12.20 -13.25
C GLY A 45 4.31 -12.95 -11.93
N MET A 46 3.96 -12.36 -10.79
CA MET A 46 3.73 -13.15 -9.58
C MET A 46 2.68 -14.22 -9.92
N PRO A 47 2.96 -15.52 -9.71
CA PRO A 47 2.01 -16.58 -9.96
C PRO A 47 0.69 -16.30 -9.25
N ALA A 48 -0.41 -16.70 -9.88
CA ALA A 48 -1.70 -16.75 -9.20
C ALA A 48 -1.53 -17.57 -7.92
N GLY A 49 -1.65 -16.90 -6.79
CA GLY A 49 -1.53 -17.46 -5.47
C GLY A 49 -2.36 -16.61 -4.54
N HIS A 50 -2.78 -17.23 -3.44
CA HIS A 50 -3.73 -16.62 -2.55
C HIS A 50 -3.04 -16.02 -1.35
N LEU A 51 -3.54 -14.88 -0.92
CA LEU A 51 -3.30 -14.42 0.42
C LEU A 51 -3.95 -15.42 1.37
N ARG A 52 -3.12 -16.00 2.23
CA ARG A 52 -3.58 -16.72 3.42
C ARG A 52 -4.30 -15.75 4.33
N SER A 53 -3.68 -14.60 4.57
CA SER A 53 -4.25 -13.55 5.40
C SER A 53 -3.75 -12.16 4.96
N GLY A 54 -4.63 -11.17 4.98
CA GLY A 54 -4.30 -9.75 4.89
C GLY A 54 -4.64 -9.04 6.20
N TYR A 55 -5.53 -8.05 6.15
CA TYR A 55 -6.03 -7.34 7.31
C TYR A 55 -6.71 -8.27 8.32
N ARG A 56 -6.39 -8.09 9.61
CA ARG A 56 -7.02 -8.80 10.73
C ARG A 56 -7.61 -7.84 11.75
N ASP A 57 -8.90 -7.99 12.03
CA ASP A 57 -9.55 -7.35 13.17
C ASP A 57 -9.13 -7.98 14.52
N LEU A 58 -9.69 -7.47 15.63
CA LEU A 58 -9.37 -7.97 16.97
C LEU A 58 -9.78 -9.44 17.18
N ALA A 59 -10.93 -9.85 16.64
CA ALA A 59 -11.43 -11.21 16.83
C ALA A 59 -10.58 -12.21 16.03
N GLN A 60 -10.23 -11.85 14.80
CA GLN A 60 -9.32 -12.62 13.96
C GLN A 60 -7.94 -12.73 14.59
N GLN A 61 -7.39 -11.63 15.13
CA GLN A 61 -6.10 -11.67 15.82
C GLN A 61 -6.15 -12.53 17.09
N ALA A 62 -7.26 -12.49 17.85
CA ALA A 62 -7.44 -13.34 19.03
C ALA A 62 -7.52 -14.83 18.66
N ALA A 63 -8.16 -15.17 17.53
CA ALA A 63 -8.20 -16.54 17.02
C ALA A 63 -6.79 -17.05 16.67
N GLU A 64 -5.95 -16.21 16.07
CA GLU A 64 -4.56 -16.55 15.73
C GLU A 64 -3.68 -16.74 16.97
N VAL A 65 -3.89 -15.94 18.01
CA VAL A 65 -3.23 -16.13 19.32
C VAL A 65 -3.64 -17.47 19.94
N ALA A 66 -4.91 -17.84 19.85
CA ALA A 66 -5.39 -19.15 20.31
C ALA A 66 -4.80 -20.30 19.48
N ALA A 67 -4.71 -20.15 18.16
CA ALA A 67 -4.08 -21.12 17.26
C ALA A 67 -2.59 -21.31 17.59
N ALA A 68 -1.87 -20.23 17.91
CA ALA A 68 -0.47 -20.30 18.34
C ALA A 68 -0.33 -21.04 19.67
N ALA A 69 -1.20 -20.75 20.64
CA ALA A 69 -1.22 -21.47 21.93
C ALA A 69 -1.54 -22.96 21.78
N ALA A 70 -2.30 -23.33 20.75
CA ALA A 70 -2.60 -24.72 20.38
C ALA A 70 -1.53 -25.39 19.51
N GLY A 71 -0.44 -24.68 19.16
CA GLY A 71 0.65 -25.19 18.33
C GLY A 71 0.30 -25.32 16.84
N GLN A 72 -0.74 -24.64 16.36
CA GLN A 72 -1.19 -24.67 14.96
C GLN A 72 -0.44 -23.66 14.08
N THR A 73 0.11 -22.61 14.69
CA THR A 73 1.01 -21.63 14.06
C THR A 73 2.20 -21.38 15.01
N PRO A 74 3.41 -21.05 14.51
CA PRO A 74 4.59 -20.91 15.38
C PRO A 74 4.48 -19.79 16.41
N THR A 75 3.86 -18.67 16.04
CA THR A 75 3.70 -17.50 16.91
C THR A 75 2.52 -16.65 16.44
N ALA A 76 2.08 -15.76 17.32
CA ALA A 76 1.12 -14.71 17.01
C ALA A 76 1.30 -13.56 18.01
N LEU A 77 1.32 -12.33 17.50
CA LEU A 77 1.36 -11.15 18.37
C LEU A 77 0.02 -10.97 19.12
N PRO A 78 0.03 -10.40 20.34
CA PRO A 78 -1.19 -10.09 21.06
C PRO A 78 -2.14 -9.19 20.24
N PRO A 79 -3.46 -9.26 20.48
CA PRO A 79 -4.42 -8.35 19.84
C PRO A 79 -4.03 -6.89 20.06
N GLY A 80 -3.97 -6.13 18.96
CA GLY A 80 -3.58 -4.73 18.97
C GLY A 80 -2.12 -4.46 18.63
N GLN A 81 -1.28 -5.49 18.45
CA GLN A 81 0.16 -5.34 18.19
C GLN A 81 0.59 -5.87 16.81
N SER A 82 -0.31 -6.53 16.07
CA SER A 82 0.00 -7.12 14.77
C SER A 82 -0.12 -6.11 13.62
N LYS A 83 0.83 -6.11 12.67
CA LYS A 83 0.75 -5.29 11.46
C LYS A 83 -0.37 -5.71 10.50
N HIS A 84 -0.87 -6.94 10.62
CA HIS A 84 -2.13 -7.31 9.96
C HIS A 84 -3.29 -6.43 10.44
N GLY A 85 -3.23 -5.93 11.68
CA GLY A 85 -4.20 -4.96 12.19
C GLY A 85 -4.25 -3.64 11.45
N LEU A 86 -3.21 -3.32 10.69
CA LEU A 86 -3.12 -2.12 9.87
C LEU A 86 -3.32 -2.39 8.38
N GLY A 87 -3.49 -3.65 7.97
CA GLY A 87 -3.47 -4.05 6.56
C GLY A 87 -2.10 -3.82 5.90
N LEU A 88 -1.03 -3.71 6.69
CA LEU A 88 0.35 -3.47 6.23
C LEU A 88 1.20 -4.73 6.17
N ALA A 89 0.61 -5.88 6.50
CA ALA A 89 1.25 -7.19 6.43
C ALA A 89 0.32 -8.17 5.73
N ALA A 90 0.93 -9.18 5.11
CA ALA A 90 0.24 -10.22 4.38
C ALA A 90 0.95 -11.56 4.54
N ASP A 91 0.17 -12.61 4.75
CA ASP A 91 0.65 -13.99 4.71
C ASP A 91 0.35 -14.57 3.33
N ILE A 92 1.38 -15.06 2.64
CA ILE A 92 1.31 -15.50 1.25
C ILE A 92 1.47 -17.01 1.17
N ASP A 93 0.58 -17.70 0.45
CA ASP A 93 0.70 -19.13 0.15
C ASP A 93 1.54 -19.38 -1.12
N GLU A 94 2.00 -20.62 -1.30
CA GLU A 94 2.59 -21.04 -2.57
C GLU A 94 1.54 -21.08 -3.69
N PRO A 95 1.93 -20.84 -4.96
CA PRO A 95 3.28 -20.55 -5.45
C PRO A 95 3.71 -19.07 -5.38
N ALA A 96 2.80 -18.16 -5.02
CA ALA A 96 3.09 -16.72 -4.97
C ALA A 96 4.20 -16.39 -3.95
N ARG A 97 4.26 -17.12 -2.83
CA ARG A 97 5.28 -16.92 -1.80
C ARG A 97 6.70 -17.09 -2.34
N SER A 98 7.00 -18.17 -3.07
CA SER A 98 8.32 -18.38 -3.65
C SER A 98 8.73 -17.24 -4.59
N TRP A 99 7.79 -16.73 -5.38
CA TRP A 99 8.04 -15.56 -6.23
C TRP A 99 8.28 -14.29 -5.39
N ALA A 100 7.47 -14.06 -4.36
CA ALA A 100 7.60 -12.91 -3.48
C ALA A 100 8.95 -12.89 -2.76
N HIS A 101 9.46 -14.01 -2.27
CA HIS A 101 10.83 -14.07 -1.70
C HIS A 101 11.91 -13.57 -2.65
N ALA A 102 11.77 -13.87 -3.94
CA ALA A 102 12.75 -13.46 -4.95
C ALA A 102 12.61 -12.00 -5.41
N HIS A 103 11.43 -11.38 -5.28
CA HIS A 103 11.14 -10.09 -5.93
C HIS A 103 10.59 -8.99 -5.00
N ALA A 104 9.92 -9.34 -3.90
CA ALA A 104 9.13 -8.43 -3.06
C ALA A 104 9.93 -7.23 -2.52
N THR A 105 11.25 -7.37 -2.33
CA THR A 105 12.10 -6.26 -1.88
C THR A 105 12.18 -5.11 -2.87
N SER A 106 12.01 -5.36 -4.18
CA SER A 106 11.90 -4.32 -5.20
C SER A 106 10.56 -3.56 -5.14
N TRP A 107 9.62 -4.11 -4.38
CA TRP A 107 8.26 -3.62 -4.17
C TRP A 107 8.04 -3.10 -2.76
N VAL A 108 9.13 -2.75 -2.06
CA VAL A 108 9.10 -2.28 -0.66
C VAL A 108 8.34 -3.21 0.28
N LEU A 109 8.31 -4.51 0.00
CA LEU A 109 7.85 -5.54 0.92
C LEU A 109 9.07 -6.36 1.40
N LEU A 110 9.05 -6.78 2.65
CA LEU A 110 10.11 -7.61 3.24
C LEU A 110 9.53 -8.81 3.98
N PHE A 111 10.35 -9.84 4.21
CA PHE A 111 10.05 -11.00 5.05
C PHE A 111 10.87 -10.91 6.35
N PRO A 112 10.40 -10.16 7.36
CA PRO A 112 11.20 -9.84 8.55
C PRO A 112 11.42 -11.02 9.48
N LEU A 113 10.60 -12.06 9.38
CA LEU A 113 10.52 -13.16 10.35
C LEU A 113 10.96 -14.48 9.69
N PRO A 114 12.20 -14.94 9.91
CA PRO A 114 12.67 -16.21 9.32
C PRO A 114 11.83 -17.44 9.73
N ILE A 115 11.21 -17.39 10.92
CA ILE A 115 10.33 -18.44 11.42
C ILE A 115 8.95 -18.45 10.74
N GLU A 116 8.58 -17.36 10.08
CA GLU A 116 7.34 -17.18 9.34
C GLU A 116 7.66 -16.84 7.88
N PRO A 117 8.19 -17.78 7.08
CA PRO A 117 8.56 -17.50 5.69
C PRO A 117 7.36 -17.11 4.81
N TRP A 118 6.12 -17.29 5.26
CA TRP A 118 4.94 -16.79 4.56
C TRP A 118 4.64 -15.31 4.83
N HIS A 119 5.19 -14.74 5.89
CA HIS A 119 4.82 -13.43 6.39
C HIS A 119 5.65 -12.32 5.76
N CYS A 120 4.97 -11.40 5.05
CA CYS A 120 5.58 -10.20 4.51
C CYS A 120 4.97 -8.94 5.13
N GLU A 121 5.78 -7.89 5.22
CA GLU A 121 5.38 -6.58 5.72
C GLU A 121 5.82 -5.48 4.78
N LEU A 122 5.07 -4.38 4.75
CA LEU A 122 5.49 -3.14 4.12
C LEU A 122 6.76 -2.60 4.79
N ASP A 123 7.80 -2.37 4.01
CA ASP A 123 9.03 -1.67 4.42
C ASP A 123 8.73 -0.18 4.54
N GLN A 124 8.14 0.17 5.67
CA GLN A 124 7.85 1.55 5.99
C GLN A 124 9.15 2.40 5.95
N ALA A 125 10.32 1.88 6.31
CA ALA A 125 11.55 2.69 6.25
C ALA A 125 11.93 3.10 4.81
N ARG A 126 11.60 2.28 3.80
CA ARG A 126 11.84 2.62 2.38
C ARG A 126 10.79 3.57 1.81
N ILE A 127 9.57 3.55 2.33
CA ILE A 127 8.50 4.47 1.91
C ILE A 127 8.61 5.81 2.63
N TYR A 128 9.11 5.79 3.87
CA TYR A 128 9.28 6.93 4.74
C TYR A 128 10.78 7.10 5.10
N PRO A 129 11.66 7.46 4.14
CA PRO A 129 13.06 7.70 4.45
C PRO A 129 13.17 8.77 5.53
N THR A 130 13.84 8.45 6.64
CA THR A 130 13.94 9.29 7.85
C THR A 130 14.69 10.62 7.67
N SER A 131 15.13 10.94 6.46
CA SER A 131 15.64 12.26 6.10
C SER A 131 14.49 13.18 5.69
N ALA A 132 14.07 14.06 6.60
CA ALA A 132 13.13 15.13 6.29
C ALA A 132 13.64 15.92 5.07
N PRO A 133 12.91 15.94 3.93
CA PRO A 133 13.24 16.86 2.86
C PRO A 133 13.01 18.29 3.33
N THR A 134 13.79 19.24 2.81
CA THR A 134 13.47 20.68 2.87
C THR A 134 12.01 20.87 2.47
N PRO A 135 11.16 21.56 3.28
CA PRO A 135 9.72 21.61 3.04
C PRO A 135 9.42 22.28 1.69
N PRO A 136 8.82 21.58 0.70
CA PRO A 136 8.35 22.21 -0.53
C PRO A 136 6.93 22.71 -0.36
N ALA A 137 6.49 23.51 -1.33
CA ALA A 137 5.32 24.38 -1.26
C ALA A 137 4.06 23.71 -0.69
N PRO A 138 3.28 24.41 0.17
CA PRO A 138 2.07 23.88 0.75
C PRO A 138 1.03 23.50 -0.32
N LEU A 139 0.31 22.42 -0.05
CA LEU A 139 -0.89 21.91 -0.74
C LEU A 139 -1.84 22.97 -1.31
N LYS A 140 -1.87 24.16 -0.67
CA LYS A 140 -2.53 25.37 -1.18
C LYS A 140 -2.25 25.63 -2.66
N GLU A 141 -1.04 25.39 -3.18
CA GLU A 141 -0.76 25.65 -4.60
C GLU A 141 -1.45 24.69 -5.58
N LEU A 142 -1.78 23.46 -5.17
CA LEU A 142 -2.58 22.52 -5.97
C LEU A 142 -4.07 22.89 -5.94
N ILE A 143 -4.55 23.33 -4.77
CA ILE A 143 -5.95 23.71 -4.55
C ILE A 143 -6.25 25.09 -5.17
N MET A 144 -5.29 26.02 -5.23
CA MET A 144 -5.47 27.34 -5.87
C MET A 144 -5.63 27.27 -7.40
N ALA A 145 -5.42 26.10 -8.02
CA ALA A 145 -5.74 25.87 -9.43
C ALA A 145 -7.23 25.51 -9.67
N GLY A 146 -8.08 25.52 -8.64
CA GLY A 146 -9.51 25.23 -8.74
C GLY A 146 -9.87 23.73 -8.78
N ALA A 147 -8.91 22.85 -8.50
CA ALA A 147 -9.13 21.41 -8.44
C ALA A 147 -9.84 21.03 -7.14
N GLN A 148 -10.93 20.26 -7.21
CA GLN A 148 -11.45 19.55 -6.04
C GLN A 148 -10.56 18.34 -5.75
N ILE A 149 -10.48 17.93 -4.49
CA ILE A 149 -9.73 16.71 -4.09
C ILE A 149 -10.29 15.48 -4.82
N SER A 150 -11.60 15.43 -5.07
CA SER A 150 -12.25 14.39 -5.89
C SER A 150 -11.71 14.29 -7.31
N ASP A 151 -11.07 15.34 -7.82
CA ASP A 151 -10.57 15.45 -9.18
C ASP A 151 -9.12 15.02 -9.29
N LEU A 152 -8.44 14.72 -8.17
CA LEU A 152 -7.05 14.31 -8.18
C LEU A 152 -6.91 12.77 -8.16
N VAL A 153 -5.85 12.27 -8.79
CA VAL A 153 -5.33 10.89 -8.68
C VAL A 153 -3.88 11.00 -8.24
N ALA A 154 -3.42 10.11 -7.37
CA ALA A 154 -2.00 10.02 -7.05
C ALA A 154 -1.33 8.89 -7.82
N LEU A 155 -0.20 9.21 -8.43
CA LEU A 155 0.70 8.24 -9.03
C LEU A 155 1.94 8.12 -8.15
N ILE A 156 2.36 6.91 -7.80
CA ILE A 156 3.64 6.67 -7.14
C ILE A 156 4.61 6.07 -8.15
N ARG A 157 5.76 6.71 -8.30
CA ARG A 157 6.85 6.20 -9.12
C ARG A 157 7.54 5.04 -8.42
N ARG A 158 7.68 3.90 -9.11
CA ARG A 158 8.26 2.68 -8.53
C ARG A 158 9.74 2.84 -8.13
N SER A 159 10.52 3.59 -8.91
CA SER A 159 11.98 3.67 -8.75
C SER A 159 12.43 4.37 -7.47
N ASP A 160 11.70 5.40 -7.03
CA ASP A 160 12.11 6.30 -5.94
C ASP A 160 10.97 6.61 -4.96
N GLY A 161 9.76 6.08 -5.18
CA GLY A 161 8.59 6.36 -4.35
C GLY A 161 8.01 7.77 -4.52
N ALA A 162 8.44 8.54 -5.53
CA ALA A 162 7.94 9.89 -5.74
C ALA A 162 6.43 9.88 -6.02
N VAL A 163 5.69 10.69 -5.27
CA VAL A 163 4.24 10.83 -5.45
C VAL A 163 3.95 12.01 -6.38
N VAL A 164 3.01 11.81 -7.29
CA VAL A 164 2.60 12.79 -8.27
C VAL A 164 1.10 12.92 -8.22
N ALA A 165 0.61 14.11 -7.88
CA ALA A 165 -0.81 14.43 -7.95
C ALA A 165 -1.16 14.81 -9.39
N VAL A 166 -2.19 14.17 -9.91
CA VAL A 166 -2.70 14.35 -11.26
C VAL A 166 -4.12 14.87 -11.17
N ASN A 167 -4.40 15.99 -11.81
CA ASN A 167 -5.77 16.47 -11.95
C ASN A 167 -6.43 15.80 -13.16
N LYS A 168 -7.44 14.95 -12.92
CA LYS A 168 -8.19 14.20 -13.93
C LYS A 168 -8.88 15.08 -14.97
N ILE A 169 -9.30 16.28 -14.58
CA ILE A 169 -10.04 17.20 -15.46
C ILE A 169 -9.09 17.92 -16.42
N THR A 170 -7.93 18.35 -15.92
CA THR A 170 -7.01 19.22 -16.66
C THR A 170 -5.79 18.50 -17.20
N GLY A 171 -5.57 17.25 -16.78
CA GLY A 171 -4.35 16.49 -17.06
C GLY A 171 -3.09 17.05 -16.40
N LYS A 172 -3.20 18.10 -15.56
CA LYS A 172 -2.03 18.71 -14.93
C LYS A 172 -1.41 17.78 -13.89
N VAL A 173 -0.10 17.67 -13.96
CA VAL A 173 0.73 16.80 -13.14
C VAL A 173 1.56 17.68 -12.21
N LYS A 174 1.57 17.38 -10.90
CA LYS A 174 2.47 18.04 -9.94
C LYS A 174 3.08 17.00 -9.01
N THR A 175 4.40 16.97 -8.94
CA THR A 175 5.10 16.19 -7.92
C THR A 175 4.72 16.73 -6.54
N VAL A 176 4.26 15.85 -5.66
CA VAL A 176 3.88 16.19 -4.29
C VAL A 176 4.80 15.49 -3.32
N THR A 177 5.09 16.15 -2.20
CA THR A 177 5.81 15.49 -1.12
C THR A 177 4.93 14.47 -0.43
N PHE A 178 5.59 13.59 0.32
CA PHE A 178 4.90 12.60 1.14
C PHE A 178 3.95 13.25 2.17
N ASP A 179 4.37 14.30 2.88
CA ASP A 179 3.51 15.00 3.86
C ASP A 179 2.29 15.64 3.19
N ALA A 180 2.46 16.15 1.98
CA ALA A 180 1.36 16.65 1.17
C ALA A 180 0.44 15.50 0.73
N TRP A 181 1.00 14.33 0.38
CA TRP A 181 0.23 13.13 0.08
C TRP A 181 -0.60 12.66 1.27
N GLN A 182 -0.02 12.50 2.46
CA GLN A 182 -0.75 12.03 3.63
C GLN A 182 -1.89 13.00 4.01
N THR A 183 -1.69 14.30 3.75
CA THR A 183 -2.75 15.30 3.90
C THR A 183 -3.84 15.17 2.83
N ILE A 184 -3.49 14.86 1.57
CA ILE A 184 -4.43 14.58 0.47
C ILE A 184 -5.23 13.30 0.74
N GLU A 185 -4.56 12.24 1.20
CA GLU A 185 -5.14 10.95 1.58
C GLU A 185 -6.15 11.13 2.73
N ASN A 186 -5.73 11.81 3.81
CA ASN A 186 -6.61 12.15 4.94
C ASN A 186 -7.79 13.04 4.55
N ALA A 187 -7.69 13.78 3.44
CA ALA A 187 -8.75 14.61 2.90
C ALA A 187 -9.69 13.85 1.92
N GLY A 188 -9.52 12.53 1.78
CA GLY A 188 -10.48 11.64 1.12
C GLY A 188 -10.12 11.25 -0.31
N LEU A 189 -8.86 11.37 -0.73
CA LEU A 189 -8.44 10.88 -2.04
C LEU A 189 -8.43 9.35 -2.09
N LYS A 190 -9.06 8.76 -3.10
CA LYS A 190 -9.39 7.31 -3.11
C LYS A 190 -8.55 6.44 -4.04
N SER A 191 -7.72 7.01 -4.89
CA SER A 191 -6.99 6.25 -5.92
C SER A 191 -5.50 6.54 -5.89
N LEU A 192 -4.74 5.47 -5.67
CA LEU A 192 -3.29 5.42 -5.72
C LEU A 192 -2.90 4.43 -6.82
N LEU A 193 -2.12 4.87 -7.79
CA LEU A 193 -1.67 4.03 -8.88
C LEU A 193 -0.14 3.98 -8.92
N LEU A 194 0.44 2.79 -8.95
CA LEU A 194 1.88 2.64 -9.14
C LEU A 194 2.18 2.74 -10.62
N VAL A 195 3.01 3.70 -11.02
CA VAL A 195 3.45 3.85 -12.40
C VAL A 195 4.93 3.54 -12.46
N ASP A 196 5.28 2.60 -13.33
CA ASP A 196 6.65 2.36 -13.74
C ASP A 196 6.77 2.96 -15.15
N ASP A 197 7.66 3.93 -15.33
CA ASP A 197 7.91 4.50 -16.65
C ASP A 197 8.96 3.68 -17.43
N GLY A 198 9.54 2.66 -16.78
CA GLY A 198 10.54 1.75 -17.35
C GLY A 198 11.88 2.41 -17.70
N ASN A 199 12.01 3.73 -17.55
CA ASN A 199 13.12 4.52 -18.10
C ASN A 199 13.68 5.58 -17.13
N GLY A 200 13.09 5.79 -15.95
CA GLY A 200 13.56 6.79 -14.99
C GLY A 200 13.35 8.24 -15.45
N ASN A 201 12.51 8.46 -16.47
CA ASN A 201 12.05 9.77 -16.89
C ASN A 201 11.05 10.33 -15.88
N ASP A 202 11.08 11.65 -15.76
CA ASP A 202 10.15 12.37 -14.91
C ASP A 202 8.71 12.13 -15.41
N LEU A 203 7.81 11.67 -14.53
CA LEU A 203 6.38 11.44 -14.82
C LEU A 203 5.70 12.70 -15.42
N ALA A 204 6.29 13.88 -15.21
CA ALA A 204 5.88 15.13 -15.83
C ALA A 204 6.06 15.17 -17.38
N ASN A 205 6.83 14.24 -17.95
CA ASN A 205 7.15 14.16 -19.38
C ASN A 205 6.52 12.94 -20.08
N MET A 206 5.59 12.24 -19.43
CA MET A 206 4.85 11.15 -20.09
C MET A 206 4.00 11.71 -21.25
N ASP A 207 4.00 11.00 -22.38
CA ASP A 207 3.10 11.29 -23.49
C ASP A 207 1.64 11.24 -23.00
N PRO A 208 0.79 12.24 -23.29
CA PRO A 208 -0.60 12.26 -22.85
C PRO A 208 -1.46 11.07 -23.35
N GLY A 209 -1.04 10.36 -24.41
CA GLY A 209 -1.79 9.22 -24.96
C GLY A 209 -2.01 8.06 -23.98
N PRO A 210 -0.93 7.40 -23.49
CA PRO A 210 -1.02 6.35 -22.46
C PRO A 210 -1.68 6.82 -21.15
N PHE A 211 -1.49 8.10 -20.81
CA PHE A 211 -2.03 8.73 -19.62
C PHE A 211 -3.57 8.87 -19.67
N ASN A 212 -4.13 9.29 -20.80
CA ASN A 212 -5.58 9.40 -20.96
C ASN A 212 -6.28 8.03 -20.86
N ALA A 213 -5.68 6.97 -21.40
CA ALA A 213 -6.21 5.61 -21.27
C ALA A 213 -6.21 5.11 -19.80
N LEU A 214 -5.25 5.57 -19.01
CA LEU A 214 -5.16 5.27 -17.57
C LEU A 214 -6.23 6.02 -16.76
N VAL A 215 -6.51 7.28 -17.12
CA VAL A 215 -7.55 8.10 -16.51
C VAL A 215 -8.95 7.56 -16.83
N ASP A 216 -9.18 7.10 -18.06
CA ASP A 216 -10.44 6.46 -18.47
C ASP A 216 -10.71 5.14 -17.70
N LEU A 217 -9.67 4.42 -17.29
CA LEU A 217 -9.79 3.20 -16.47
C LEU A 217 -10.20 3.49 -15.01
N LEU A 218 -9.99 4.72 -14.55
CA LEU A 218 -10.23 5.17 -13.17
C LEU A 218 -11.51 6.02 -13.01
N SER A 219 -12.23 6.24 -14.10
CA SER A 219 -13.48 7.02 -14.19
C SER A 219 -14.71 6.10 -14.17
#